data_AF-C7N0L9-F1
#
_entry.id   AF-C7N0L9-F1
#
_cell.length_a   1.000
_cell.length_b   1.000
_cell.length_c   1.000
_cell.angle_alpha   90.00
_cell.angle_beta   90.00
_cell.angle_gamma   90.00
#
_symmetry.space_group_name_H-M   'P 1'
#
loop_
_entity.id
_entity.type
_entity.pdbx_description
1 polymer ?
#
loop_
_entity_poly.entity_id
_entity_poly.type
_entity_poly.pdbx_seq_one_letter_code
_entity_poly.pdbx_strand_id
1 'polypeptide(L)'
;MATYTAHYRSPNGDTPVSGVFDFESAHRAGSKGNMHDARLKMLESYGNEAVAWIIDEVKTKKANAKDAQLDHQMQLDFREEPEHKVRKRVKRGF
;
A
#
# COMPACT_ATOMS: atom_id res chain seq x y z
N MET A 1 -10.39 -10.33 -12.39
CA MET A 1 -10.08 -8.91 -12.63
C MET A 1 -9.13 -8.44 -11.54
N ALA A 2 -8.32 -7.42 -11.80
CA ALA A 2 -7.42 -6.87 -10.79
C ALA A 2 -8.03 -5.59 -10.19
N THR A 3 -7.88 -5.42 -8.89
CA THR A 3 -8.31 -4.20 -8.20
C THR A 3 -7.18 -3.18 -8.21
N TYR A 4 -7.53 -1.95 -8.54
CA TYR A 4 -6.65 -0.81 -8.61
C TYR A 4 -7.20 0.31 -7.74
N THR A 5 -6.31 1.17 -7.25
CA THR A 5 -6.64 2.38 -6.51
C THR A 5 -6.20 3.57 -7.37
N ALA A 6 -7.14 4.41 -7.75
CA ALA A 6 -6.89 5.63 -8.51
C ALA A 6 -6.88 6.84 -7.58
N HIS A 7 -5.91 7.74 -7.77
CA HIS A 7 -5.86 9.04 -7.13
C HIS A 7 -6.40 10.10 -8.09
N TYR A 8 -7.33 10.92 -7.60
CA TYR A 8 -7.93 11.99 -8.38
C TYR A 8 -7.75 13.35 -7.73
N ARG A 9 -7.75 14.36 -8.58
CA ARG A 9 -7.61 15.76 -8.22
C ARG A 9 -8.55 16.60 -9.07
N SER A 10 -9.33 17.46 -8.43
CA SER A 10 -10.13 18.46 -9.12
C SER A 10 -9.20 19.53 -9.74
N PRO A 11 -9.63 20.21 -10.81
CA PRO A 11 -8.90 21.36 -11.32
C PRO A 11 -8.73 22.42 -10.24
N ASN A 12 -7.72 23.28 -10.41
CA ASN A 12 -7.47 24.42 -9.53
C ASN A 12 -8.67 25.40 -9.61
N GLY A 13 -9.64 25.22 -8.71
CA GLY A 13 -10.75 26.12 -8.44
C GLY A 13 -10.85 26.40 -6.94
N ASP A 14 -11.87 27.16 -6.52
CA ASP A 14 -12.07 27.60 -5.12
C ASP A 14 -12.13 26.47 -4.09
N THR A 15 -12.44 25.23 -4.50
CA THR A 15 -12.46 24.05 -3.62
C THR A 15 -11.68 22.89 -4.25
N PRO A 16 -10.36 22.79 -4.02
CA PRO A 16 -9.58 21.66 -4.50
C PRO A 16 -10.00 20.38 -3.76
N VAL A 17 -10.65 19.46 -4.48
CA VAL A 17 -11.05 18.13 -4.00
C VAL A 17 -10.05 17.11 -4.54
N SER A 18 -9.37 16.42 -3.64
CA SER A 18 -8.53 15.27 -3.98
C SER A 18 -8.98 14.07 -3.18
N GLY A 19 -8.86 12.88 -3.77
CA GLY A 19 -9.23 11.65 -3.10
C GLY A 19 -8.67 10.42 -3.80
N VAL A 20 -8.99 9.26 -3.22
CA VAL A 20 -8.67 7.96 -3.79
C VAL A 20 -9.95 7.13 -3.87
N PHE A 21 -10.08 6.32 -4.91
CA PHE A 21 -11.13 5.32 -5.02
C PHE A 21 -10.59 4.02 -5.59
N ASP A 22 -11.25 2.93 -5.24
CA ASP A 22 -10.92 1.60 -5.73
C ASP A 22 -11.81 1.25 -6.93
N PHE A 23 -11.23 0.59 -7.92
CA PHE A 23 -11.94 0.10 -9.10
C PHE A 23 -11.34 -1.22 -9.58
N GLU A 24 -12.14 -1.97 -10.33
CA GLU A 24 -11.71 -3.20 -10.98
C GLU A 24 -11.45 -2.95 -12.46
N SER A 25 -10.33 -3.46 -12.98
CA SER A 25 -10.02 -3.40 -14.40
C SER A 25 -9.46 -4.72 -14.90
N ALA A 26 -9.75 -5.03 -16.17
CA ALA A 26 -9.15 -6.14 -16.90
C ALA A 26 -7.77 -5.77 -17.49
N HIS A 27 -7.45 -4.47 -17.54
CA HIS A 27 -6.25 -3.94 -18.16
C HIS A 27 -5.12 -3.76 -17.12
N ARG A 28 -3.87 -3.97 -17.56
CA ARG A 28 -2.67 -3.83 -16.70
C ARG A 28 -2.51 -2.38 -16.19
N ALA A 29 -1.94 -2.21 -15.01
CA ALA A 29 -1.59 -0.90 -14.46
C ALA A 29 -0.74 -0.10 -15.46
N GLY A 30 -1.04 1.20 -15.60
CA GLY A 30 -0.35 2.11 -16.51
C GLY A 30 -0.74 1.99 -17.99
N SER A 31 -1.64 1.06 -18.34
CA SER A 31 -2.19 1.01 -19.70
C SER A 31 -3.28 2.06 -19.91
N LYS A 32 -3.43 2.54 -21.16
CA LYS A 32 -4.48 3.51 -21.53
C LYS A 32 -5.89 2.98 -21.24
N GLY A 33 -6.11 1.68 -21.40
CA GLY A 33 -7.38 1.02 -21.08
C GLY A 33 -7.70 1.10 -19.58
N ASN A 34 -6.70 0.87 -18.73
CA ASN A 34 -6.87 0.97 -17.28
C ASN A 34 -7.21 2.41 -16.84
N MET A 35 -6.55 3.42 -17.40
CA MET A 35 -6.89 4.83 -17.16
C MET A 35 -8.31 5.18 -17.62
N HIS A 36 -8.77 4.59 -18.72
CA HIS A 36 -10.14 4.78 -19.19
C HIS A 36 -11.16 4.15 -18.24
N ASP A 37 -10.94 2.91 -17.81
CA ASP A 37 -11.79 2.22 -16.84
C ASP A 37 -11.86 3.00 -15.51
N ALA A 38 -10.72 3.51 -15.03
CA ALA A 38 -10.66 4.36 -13.85
C ALA A 38 -11.53 5.60 -14.02
N ARG A 39 -11.47 6.25 -15.19
CA ARG A 39 -12.27 7.45 -15.49
C ARG A 39 -13.75 7.12 -15.60
N LEU A 40 -14.13 5.98 -16.19
CA LEU A 40 -15.52 5.54 -16.20
C LEU A 40 -16.04 5.31 -14.79
N LYS A 41 -15.26 4.64 -13.92
CA LYS A 41 -15.69 4.39 -12.54
C LYS A 41 -15.80 5.65 -11.69
N MET A 42 -14.92 6.62 -11.94
CA MET A 42 -15.02 7.95 -11.34
C MET A 42 -16.31 8.67 -11.74
N LEU A 43 -16.61 8.71 -13.05
CA LEU A 43 -17.82 9.36 -13.54
C LEU A 43 -19.10 8.65 -13.08
N GLU A 44 -19.07 7.33 -12.93
CA GLU A 44 -20.19 6.56 -12.39
C GLU A 44 -20.45 6.89 -10.91
N SER A 45 -19.38 7.05 -10.11
CA SER A 45 -19.50 7.26 -8.66
C SER A 45 -19.83 8.70 -8.28
N TYR A 46 -19.22 9.67 -8.97
CA TYR A 46 -19.28 11.10 -8.64
C TYR A 46 -20.07 11.93 -9.67
N GLY A 47 -20.39 11.38 -10.84
CA GLY A 47 -21.22 12.04 -11.84
C GLY A 47 -20.63 13.33 -12.41
N ASN A 48 -21.47 14.37 -12.47
CA ASN A 48 -21.15 15.65 -13.09
C ASN A 48 -20.02 16.40 -12.39
N GLU A 49 -19.87 16.25 -11.07
CA GLU A 49 -18.82 16.95 -10.31
C GLU A 49 -17.42 16.50 -10.73
N ALA A 50 -17.28 15.22 -11.13
CA ALA A 50 -16.01 14.62 -11.49
C ALA A 50 -15.63 14.76 -12.96
N VAL A 51 -16.48 15.35 -13.81
CA VAL A 51 -16.18 15.55 -15.24
C VAL A 51 -14.89 16.36 -15.43
N ALA A 52 -14.67 17.35 -14.57
CA ALA A 52 -13.50 18.19 -14.62
C ALA A 52 -12.28 17.57 -13.88
N TRP A 53 -12.48 16.53 -13.07
CA TRP A 53 -11.40 15.94 -12.29
C TRP A 53 -10.40 15.15 -13.16
N ILE A 54 -9.16 15.13 -12.70
CA ILE A 54 -8.02 14.48 -13.37
C ILE A 54 -7.56 13.31 -12.51
N ILE A 55 -7.18 12.20 -13.15
CA ILE A 55 -6.57 11.05 -12.49
C ILE A 55 -5.06 11.20 -12.65
N ASP A 56 -4.36 11.41 -11.54
CA ASP A 56 -2.91 11.61 -11.53
C ASP A 56 -2.17 10.27 -11.54
N GLU A 57 -2.67 9.29 -10.79
CA GLU A 57 -1.97 8.02 -10.56
C GLU A 57 -2.95 6.86 -10.37
N VAL A 58 -2.59 5.70 -10.92
CA VAL A 58 -3.29 4.43 -10.68
C VAL A 58 -2.31 3.41 -10.13
N LYS A 59 -2.57 2.91 -8.92
CA LYS A 59 -1.79 1.87 -8.27
C LYS A 59 -2.53 0.55 -8.31
N THR A 60 -1.81 -0.55 -8.55
CA THR A 60 -2.37 -1.88 -8.32
C THR A 60 -2.57 -2.08 -6.83
N LYS A 61 -3.80 -2.37 -6.42
CA LYS A 61 -4.10 -2.80 -5.07
C LYS A 61 -3.62 -4.25 -4.96
N LYS A 62 -2.35 -4.43 -4.63
CA LYS A 62 -1.87 -5.75 -4.17
C LYS A 62 -2.64 -6.02 -2.89
N ALA A 63 -3.51 -7.03 -2.90
CA ALA A 63 -4.10 -7.53 -1.67
C ALA A 63 -2.94 -7.83 -0.71
N ASN A 64 -2.78 -6.97 0.30
CA ASN A 64 -1.93 -7.14 1.47
C ASN A 64 -0.49 -7.64 1.20
N ALA A 65 0.40 -6.76 0.72
CA ALA A 65 1.84 -7.02 0.85
C ALA A 65 2.50 -6.28 2.02
N LYS A 66 1.86 -5.22 2.56
CA LYS A 66 2.34 -4.52 3.76
C LYS A 66 1.57 -4.94 5.02
N ASP A 67 0.25 -5.05 4.94
CA ASP A 67 -0.57 -5.48 6.09
C ASP A 67 -0.41 -6.97 6.44
N ALA A 68 -0.21 -7.85 5.45
CA ALA A 68 0.09 -9.27 5.72
C ALA A 68 1.54 -9.52 6.19
N GLN A 69 2.45 -8.55 6.00
CA GLN A 69 3.83 -8.65 6.49
C GLN A 69 3.97 -8.14 7.93
N LEU A 70 3.10 -7.22 8.36
CA LEU A 70 3.10 -6.68 9.72
C LEU A 70 2.50 -7.65 10.76
N ASP A 71 1.53 -8.47 10.37
CA ASP A 71 0.82 -9.37 11.31
C ASP A 71 1.66 -10.59 11.75
N HIS A 72 2.81 -10.83 11.12
CA HIS A 72 3.67 -11.99 11.41
C HIS A 72 5.07 -11.62 11.93
N GLN A 73 5.39 -10.33 12.04
CA GLN A 73 6.74 -9.86 12.41
C GLN A 73 6.83 -9.27 13.83
N MET A 74 6.06 -9.83 14.77
CA MET A 74 6.20 -9.56 16.21
C MET A 74 6.37 -10.85 17.02
N GLN A 75 7.20 -11.78 16.55
CA GLN A 75 7.73 -12.82 17.44
C GLN A 75 8.78 -12.17 18.34
N LEU A 76 8.34 -11.67 19.50
CA LEU A 76 9.23 -11.38 20.61
C LEU A 76 9.81 -12.73 21.08
N ASP A 77 11.12 -12.92 20.93
CA ASP A 77 11.79 -14.16 21.34
C ASP A 77 11.94 -14.17 22.88
N PHE A 78 10.96 -14.73 23.58
CA PHE A 78 10.97 -14.91 25.05
C PHE A 78 11.88 -16.07 25.50
N ARG A 79 12.98 -16.32 24.80
CA ARG A 79 14.01 -17.25 25.29
C ARG A 79 14.67 -16.59 26.50
N GLU A 80 14.60 -17.24 27.66
CA GLU A 80 15.41 -16.87 28.81
C GLU A 80 16.88 -16.77 28.36
N GLU A 81 17.54 -15.65 28.65
CA GLU A 81 18.95 -15.50 28.33
C GLU A 81 19.72 -16.67 28.94
N PRO A 82 20.47 -17.45 28.15
CA PRO A 82 21.20 -18.59 28.70
C PRO A 82 22.21 -18.06 29.71
N GLU A 83 22.12 -18.54 30.96
CA GLU A 83 23.03 -18.13 32.03
C GLU A 83 24.49 -18.21 31.56
N HIS A 84 25.15 -17.06 31.53
CA HIS A 84 26.54 -16.95 31.12
C HIS A 84 27.42 -17.80 32.06
N LYS A 85 27.81 -19.00 31.59
CA LYS A 85 28.76 -19.85 32.32
C LYS A 85 30.10 -19.12 32.44
N VAL A 86 30.43 -18.66 33.64
CA VAL A 86 31.73 -18.07 33.97
C VAL A 86 32.82 -19.12 33.68
N ARG A 87 33.70 -18.82 32.73
CA ARG A 87 34.83 -19.70 32.41
C ARG A 87 35.78 -19.74 33.61
N LYS A 88 35.99 -20.92 34.20
CA LYS A 88 36.99 -21.13 35.25
C LYS A 88 38.37 -20.82 34.69
N ARG A 89 39.04 -19.80 35.26
CA ARG A 89 40.40 -19.44 34.93
C ARG A 89 41.34 -20.54 35.42
N VAL A 90 41.93 -21.30 34.51
CA VAL A 90 42.99 -22.26 34.86
C VAL A 90 44.25 -21.45 35.19
N LYS A 91 44.70 -21.51 36.45
CA LYS A 91 46.04 -21.03 36.81
C LYS A 91 47.05 -22.02 36.23
N ARG A 92 47.77 -21.60 35.19
CA ARG A 92 49.00 -22.28 34.78
C ARG A 92 50.12 -21.74 35.68
N GLY A 93 50.70 -22.64 36.47
CA GLY A 93 51.81 -22.32 37.38
C GLY A 93 53.08 -21.97 36.62
N PHE A 94 53.90 -21.14 37.26
CA PHE A 94 55.33 -20.98 37.03
C PHE A 94 56.04 -21.41 38.32
#